data_AF-A0A160IQ08-F1
#
_entry.id   AF-A0A160IQ08-F1
#
_cell.length_a   1.000
_cell.length_b   1.000
_cell.length_c   1.000
_cell.angle_alpha   90.00
_cell.angle_beta   90.00
_cell.angle_gamma   90.00
#
_symmetry.space_group_name_H-M   'P 1'
#
loop_
_entity.id
_entity.type
_entity.pdbx_description
1 polymer ?
#
loop_
_entity_poly.entity_id
_entity_poly.type
_entity_poly.pdbx_seq_one_letter_code
_entity_poly.pdbx_strand_id
1 'polypeptide(L)'
;MDRYEQYTMSDIFYGKIISILKNGKNFELIIDQSEYLDYPYSIMKGEFFYFEGLILSQNKGKTLIEDIFDIENFIFQIEYGELLKDQLILEGKLNKKWSKLSLNFDGIKVYNENNNEISLFDFWVSSGLNQTGVGIDFYLKDSSSKEEDEYHVKFNEELHSYLLHQERYWIGVMKRGPEGIFDLLIGLDQYGYKEFTKEEIVQLVDICEAIKIKYNGDVLIHQQIRHFAQELIKLCEQAIKLNRLLMACGD
;
A
#
# COMPACT_ATOMS: atom_id res chain seq x y z
N MET A 1 16.11 0.61 -21.03
CA MET A 1 15.26 1.82 -20.92
C MET A 1 13.86 1.30 -20.74
N ASP A 2 13.62 0.81 -19.52
CA ASP A 2 12.46 0.00 -19.21
C ASP A 2 11.24 0.90 -19.01
N ARG A 3 10.14 0.49 -19.63
CA ARG A 3 8.88 1.22 -19.59
C ARG A 3 8.28 1.03 -18.21
N TYR A 4 8.57 1.95 -17.30
CA TYR A 4 7.80 2.11 -16.06
C TYR A 4 6.37 2.49 -16.45
N GLU A 5 5.48 1.50 -16.39
CA GLU A 5 4.02 1.66 -16.44
C GLU A 5 3.57 2.65 -15.36
N GLN A 6 2.39 3.25 -15.57
CA GLN A 6 1.84 4.33 -14.74
C GLN A 6 1.51 3.79 -13.35
N TYR A 7 2.34 4.08 -12.36
CA TYR A 7 2.05 3.74 -10.97
C TYR A 7 1.40 4.92 -10.27
N THR A 8 0.31 4.63 -9.58
CA THR A 8 -0.36 5.50 -8.62
C THR A 8 -0.31 4.78 -7.28
N MET A 9 0.35 5.37 -6.28
CA MET A 9 0.32 4.92 -4.90
C MET A 9 -0.49 5.93 -4.10
N SER A 10 -1.67 5.57 -3.60
CA SER A 10 -2.47 6.42 -2.71
C SER A 10 -2.19 6.15 -1.24
N ASP A 11 -2.64 7.05 -0.36
CA ASP A 11 -2.64 6.94 1.11
C ASP A 11 -1.25 6.82 1.78
N ILE A 12 -0.19 7.16 1.06
CA ILE A 12 1.21 6.88 1.45
C ILE A 12 1.81 7.81 2.49
N PHE A 13 1.18 8.95 2.76
CA PHE A 13 1.74 9.95 3.66
C PHE A 13 0.70 10.42 4.67
N TYR A 14 0.98 10.12 5.93
CA TYR A 14 0.52 10.92 7.06
C TYR A 14 1.74 11.52 7.74
N GLY A 15 1.59 12.71 8.29
CA GLY A 15 2.71 13.38 8.95
C GLY A 15 2.66 14.89 8.88
N LYS A 16 3.77 15.52 9.24
CA LYS A 16 3.98 16.95 9.11
C LYS A 16 5.20 17.19 8.25
N ILE A 17 5.08 18.07 7.26
CA ILE A 17 6.27 18.56 6.56
C ILE A 17 7.04 19.43 7.55
N ILE A 18 8.27 19.04 7.87
CA ILE A 18 9.11 19.75 8.85
C ILE A 18 10.29 20.47 8.21
N SER A 19 10.67 20.14 6.98
CA SER A 19 11.73 20.85 6.25
C SER A 19 11.64 20.60 4.74
N ILE A 20 12.05 21.59 3.95
CA ILE A 20 12.26 21.46 2.51
C ILE A 20 13.61 22.06 2.14
N LEU A 21 14.59 21.21 1.81
CA LEU A 21 15.95 21.66 1.52
C LEU A 21 16.20 21.73 0.02
N LYS A 22 16.66 22.89 -0.48
CA LYS A 22 17.05 23.05 -1.89
C LYS A 22 18.43 22.46 -2.15
N ASN A 23 18.56 21.65 -3.21
CA ASN A 23 19.84 21.21 -3.73
C ASN A 23 19.89 21.36 -5.27
N GLY A 24 20.14 22.59 -5.72
CA GLY A 24 20.17 22.92 -7.15
C GLY A 24 18.79 22.80 -7.80
N LYS A 25 18.63 21.83 -8.71
CA LYS A 25 17.35 21.47 -9.36
C LYS A 25 16.55 20.39 -8.60
N ASN A 26 17.13 19.88 -7.52
CA ASN A 26 16.51 18.87 -6.66
C ASN A 26 16.05 19.54 -5.37
N PHE A 27 15.15 18.89 -4.65
CA PHE A 27 14.84 19.25 -3.28
C PHE A 27 14.66 18.00 -2.42
N GLU A 28 14.93 18.15 -1.14
CA GLU A 28 14.64 17.15 -0.12
C GLU A 28 13.39 17.59 0.65
N LEU A 29 12.40 16.71 0.77
CA LEU A 29 11.24 16.88 1.63
C LEU A 29 11.41 15.99 2.85
N ILE A 30 11.32 16.58 4.05
CA ILE A 30 11.35 15.83 5.30
C ILE A 30 9.97 15.83 5.93
N ILE A 31 9.42 14.62 6.13
CA ILE A 31 8.11 14.40 6.74
C ILE A 31 8.31 13.72 8.10
N ASP A 32 7.79 14.34 9.15
CA ASP A 32 7.70 13.78 10.49
C ASP A 32 6.40 12.98 10.64
N GLN A 33 6.55 11.69 10.92
CA GLN A 33 5.49 10.71 11.08
C GLN A 33 5.39 10.20 12.52
N SER A 34 6.13 10.78 13.47
CA SER A 34 6.23 10.30 14.86
C SER A 34 4.91 10.24 15.63
N GLU A 35 3.90 11.01 15.21
CA GLU A 35 2.54 10.96 15.78
C GLU A 35 1.69 9.80 15.23
N TYR A 36 2.18 9.06 14.24
CA TYR A 36 1.48 7.98 13.55
C TYR A 36 2.19 6.64 13.81
N LEU A 37 1.71 5.91 14.83
CA LEU A 37 2.35 4.69 15.34
C LEU A 37 2.37 3.52 14.34
N ASP A 38 1.58 3.61 13.27
CA ASP A 38 1.48 2.59 12.23
C ASP A 38 2.65 2.61 11.24
N TYR A 39 3.51 3.63 11.33
CA TYR A 39 4.71 3.76 10.49
C TYR A 39 5.94 3.16 11.19
N PRO A 40 6.78 2.39 10.48
CA PRO A 40 8.03 1.84 11.03
C PRO A 40 9.12 2.91 11.24
N TYR A 41 8.94 4.11 10.67
CA TYR A 41 9.89 5.20 10.70
C TYR A 41 9.21 6.44 11.24
N SER A 42 9.88 7.13 12.16
CA SER A 42 9.40 8.38 12.73
C SER A 42 9.65 9.57 11.79
N ILE A 43 10.68 9.47 10.94
CA ILE A 43 11.03 10.47 9.93
C ILE A 43 11.22 9.80 8.58
N MET A 44 10.63 10.41 7.55
CA MET A 44 10.80 10.04 6.15
C MET A 44 11.43 11.20 5.37
N LYS A 45 12.39 10.88 4.50
CA LYS A 45 13.03 11.84 3.61
C LYS A 45 12.80 11.45 2.15
N GLY A 46 12.20 12.33 1.37
CA GLY A 46 12.07 12.19 -0.08
C GLY A 46 13.03 13.13 -0.79
N GLU A 47 13.96 12.60 -1.58
CA GLU A 47 14.80 13.37 -2.48
C GLU A 47 14.18 13.36 -3.88
N PHE A 48 13.77 14.53 -4.37
CA PHE A 48 13.07 14.69 -5.63
C PHE A 48 14.00 15.30 -6.68
N PHE A 49 14.09 14.66 -7.83
CA PHE A 49 14.98 15.03 -8.92
C PHE A 49 14.26 15.81 -10.00
N TYR A 50 14.93 16.84 -10.53
CA TYR A 50 14.44 17.66 -11.64
C TYR A 50 13.04 18.23 -11.39
N PHE A 51 12.91 18.99 -10.30
CA PHE A 51 11.65 19.62 -9.93
C PHE A 51 11.17 20.61 -10.99
N GLU A 52 9.99 20.35 -11.55
CA GLU A 52 9.40 21.16 -12.62
C GLU A 52 8.51 22.28 -12.07
N GLY A 53 7.89 22.06 -10.91
CA GLY A 53 7.05 23.06 -10.28
C GLY A 53 6.16 22.50 -9.17
N LEU A 54 5.58 23.44 -8.41
CA LEU A 54 4.64 23.17 -7.32
C LEU A 54 3.36 23.95 -7.53
N ILE A 55 2.27 23.33 -7.12
CA ILE A 55 0.96 23.99 -7.01
C ILE A 55 0.45 23.74 -5.59
N LEU A 56 0.39 24.80 -4.77
CA LEU A 56 -0.35 24.77 -3.51
C LEU A 56 -1.68 25.50 -3.68
N SER A 57 -2.77 24.77 -3.58
CA SER A 57 -4.13 25.31 -3.67
C SER A 57 -4.85 25.20 -2.33
N GLN A 58 -5.59 26.24 -1.96
CA GLN A 58 -6.43 26.27 -0.76
C GLN A 58 -7.80 26.82 -1.13
N ASN A 59 -8.87 26.12 -0.72
CA ASN A 59 -10.28 26.48 -0.96
C ASN A 59 -10.61 26.86 -2.43
N LYS A 60 -11.07 25.89 -3.24
CA LYS A 60 -11.57 26.12 -4.61
C LYS A 60 -10.59 26.86 -5.53
N GLY A 61 -9.35 26.37 -5.60
CA GLY A 61 -8.42 26.69 -6.70
C GLY A 61 -7.65 28.00 -6.59
N LYS A 62 -7.63 28.67 -5.43
CA LYS A 62 -6.72 29.81 -5.22
C LYS A 62 -5.31 29.29 -4.94
N THR A 63 -4.40 29.49 -5.88
CA THR A 63 -2.95 29.24 -5.69
C THR A 63 -2.42 30.20 -4.62
N LEU A 64 -1.81 29.67 -3.57
CA LEU A 64 -1.30 30.47 -2.43
C LEU A 64 0.20 30.65 -2.44
N ILE A 65 0.94 29.70 -3.03
CA ILE A 65 2.39 29.67 -2.98
C ILE A 65 2.90 29.31 -4.38
N GLU A 66 3.79 30.14 -4.91
CA GLU A 66 4.50 29.93 -6.18
C GLU A 66 5.92 29.38 -5.96
N ASP A 67 6.45 29.44 -4.73
CA ASP A 67 7.76 28.92 -4.35
C ASP A 67 7.66 27.90 -3.20
N ILE A 68 8.08 26.66 -3.46
CA ILE A 68 8.05 25.56 -2.49
C ILE A 68 8.73 25.89 -1.16
N PHE A 69 9.76 26.73 -1.18
CA PHE A 69 10.51 27.07 0.04
C PHE A 69 9.72 27.95 1.00
N ASP A 70 8.66 28.61 0.54
CA ASP A 70 7.75 29.34 1.42
C ASP A 70 6.94 28.40 2.32
N ILE A 71 6.84 27.10 1.99
CA ILE A 71 6.19 26.11 2.84
C ILE A 71 6.87 25.99 4.20
N GLU A 72 8.18 26.23 4.31
CA GLU A 72 8.87 26.16 5.62
C GLU A 72 8.32 27.18 6.64
N ASN A 73 7.68 28.25 6.17
CA ASN A 73 7.01 29.23 7.03
C ASN A 73 5.65 28.73 7.54
N PHE A 74 5.23 27.54 7.14
CA PHE A 74 3.92 26.98 7.40
C PHE A 74 3.99 25.55 7.92
N ILE A 75 3.08 25.22 8.82
CA ILE A 75 2.90 23.83 9.24
C ILE A 75 1.88 23.22 8.28
N PHE A 76 2.36 22.37 7.37
CA PHE A 76 1.52 21.53 6.53
C PHE A 76 1.39 20.15 7.18
N GLN A 77 0.21 19.88 7.73
CA GLN A 77 -0.14 18.56 8.26
C GLN A 77 -0.78 17.75 7.13
N ILE A 78 -0.13 16.66 6.74
CA ILE A 78 -0.57 15.74 5.71
C ILE A 78 -1.62 14.80 6.31
N GLU A 79 -2.77 14.71 5.67
CA GLU A 79 -3.84 13.75 6.00
C GLU A 79 -4.07 12.73 4.89
N TYR A 80 -3.50 12.96 3.71
CA TYR A 80 -3.53 12.03 2.59
C TYR A 80 -2.36 12.35 1.65
N GLY A 81 -1.76 11.31 1.06
CA GLY A 81 -0.70 11.45 0.07
C GLY A 81 -0.87 10.49 -1.08
N GLU A 82 -0.57 10.93 -2.29
CA GLU A 82 -0.64 10.13 -3.50
C GLU A 82 0.61 10.37 -4.35
N LEU A 83 1.38 9.32 -4.63
CA LEU A 83 2.55 9.35 -5.50
C LEU A 83 2.17 8.73 -6.84
N LEU A 84 2.05 9.60 -7.83
CA LEU A 84 2.02 9.26 -9.24
C LEU A 84 3.46 9.16 -9.77
N LYS A 85 3.63 8.60 -10.96
CA LYS A 85 4.91 8.40 -11.64
C LYS A 85 5.86 9.62 -11.57
N ASP A 86 5.33 10.80 -11.83
CA ASP A 86 6.03 12.07 -11.98
C ASP A 86 5.44 13.18 -11.09
N GLN A 87 4.54 12.80 -10.18
CA GLN A 87 3.83 13.76 -9.36
C GLN A 87 3.56 13.23 -7.95
N LEU A 88 3.78 14.06 -6.94
CA LEU A 88 3.39 13.81 -5.55
C LEU A 88 2.28 14.79 -5.19
N ILE A 89 1.13 14.26 -4.82
CA ILE A 89 -0.01 15.00 -4.32
C ILE A 89 -0.11 14.76 -2.81
N LEU A 90 -0.12 15.84 -2.03
CA LEU A 90 -0.35 15.80 -0.59
C LEU A 90 -1.59 16.63 -0.28
N GLU A 91 -2.57 16.05 0.39
CA GLU A 91 -3.75 16.75 0.88
C GLU A 91 -3.74 16.79 2.40
N GLY A 92 -4.16 17.92 2.95
CA GLY A 92 -4.14 18.12 4.39
C GLY A 92 -4.38 19.55 4.81
N LYS A 93 -3.86 19.93 5.97
CA LYS A 93 -4.11 21.23 6.59
C LYS A 93 -2.85 22.10 6.59
N LEU A 94 -2.91 23.20 5.85
CA LEU A 94 -1.98 24.32 5.97
C LEU A 94 -2.62 25.40 6.85
N ASN A 95 -2.03 25.73 8.00
CA ASN A 95 -2.61 26.71 8.94
C ASN A 95 -4.09 26.44 9.29
N LYS A 96 -4.44 25.17 9.56
CA LYS A 96 -5.81 24.69 9.86
C LYS A 96 -6.82 24.79 8.71
N LYS A 97 -6.38 25.06 7.48
CA LYS A 97 -7.24 25.11 6.30
C LYS A 97 -6.88 24.01 5.32
N TRP A 98 -7.91 23.35 4.78
CA TRP A 98 -7.73 22.30 3.79
C TRP A 98 -7.00 22.83 2.56
N SER A 99 -5.92 22.15 2.19
CA SER A 99 -5.01 22.54 1.14
C SER A 99 -4.49 21.31 0.42
N LYS A 100 -4.26 21.46 -0.89
CA LYS A 100 -3.67 20.43 -1.75
C LYS A 100 -2.36 20.94 -2.31
N LEU A 101 -1.31 20.20 -2.06
CA LEU A 101 0.06 20.42 -2.47
C LEU A 101 0.39 19.41 -3.58
N SER A 102 0.71 19.88 -4.77
CA SER A 102 1.11 19.04 -5.90
C SER A 102 2.53 19.39 -6.32
N LEU A 103 3.37 18.37 -6.45
CA LEU A 103 4.80 18.45 -6.74
C LEU A 103 5.09 17.65 -8.01
N ASN A 104 5.68 18.26 -9.03
CA ASN A 104 6.07 17.55 -10.27
C ASN A 104 7.58 17.32 -10.30
N PHE A 105 8.01 16.11 -10.68
CA PHE A 105 9.42 15.67 -10.67
C PHE A 105 9.68 14.55 -11.69
N ASP A 106 10.95 14.33 -12.05
CA ASP A 106 11.34 13.21 -12.93
C ASP A 106 11.68 11.92 -12.17
N GLY A 107 12.04 12.04 -10.90
CA GLY A 107 12.28 10.88 -10.04
C GLY A 107 12.26 11.23 -8.56
N ILE A 108 12.17 10.19 -7.74
CA ILE A 108 12.20 10.28 -6.29
C ILE A 108 13.07 9.16 -5.72
N LYS A 109 13.80 9.46 -4.65
CA LYS A 109 14.39 8.49 -3.73
C LYS A 109 13.83 8.71 -2.34
N VAL A 110 13.60 7.62 -1.61
CA VAL A 110 13.07 7.67 -0.24
C VAL A 110 14.12 7.10 0.71
N TYR A 111 14.29 7.76 1.86
CA TYR A 111 15.21 7.34 2.91
C TYR A 111 14.51 7.36 4.28
N ASN A 112 14.92 6.46 5.17
CA ASN A 112 14.48 6.50 6.57
C ASN A 112 15.28 7.50 7.41
N GLU A 113 14.88 7.64 8.67
CA GLU A 113 15.56 8.39 9.73
C GLU A 113 17.06 8.08 9.88
N ASN A 114 17.53 6.89 9.47
CA ASN A 114 18.94 6.50 9.50
C ASN A 114 19.70 6.78 8.18
N ASN A 115 19.07 7.49 7.23
CA ASN A 115 19.57 7.77 5.87
C ASN A 115 19.84 6.52 5.01
N ASN A 116 19.20 5.39 5.33
CA ASN A 116 19.23 4.24 4.44
C ASN A 116 18.19 4.45 3.33
N GLU A 117 18.60 4.27 2.07
CA GLU A 117 17.67 4.31 0.92
C GLU A 117 16.69 3.13 1.04
N ILE A 118 15.41 3.42 0.87
CA ILE A 118 14.31 2.45 0.91
C ILE A 118 13.68 2.43 -0.48
N SER A 119 13.35 1.24 -0.99
CA SER A 119 12.59 1.15 -2.23
C SER A 119 11.19 1.75 -2.04
N LEU A 120 10.63 2.37 -3.08
CA LEU A 120 9.26 2.91 -3.01
C LEU A 120 8.24 1.84 -2.63
N PHE A 121 8.49 0.59 -3.02
CA PHE A 121 7.67 -0.55 -2.66
C PHE A 121 7.72 -0.85 -1.16
N ASP A 122 8.92 -0.98 -0.59
CA ASP A 122 9.09 -1.24 0.85
C ASP A 122 8.51 -0.07 1.66
N PHE A 123 8.69 1.16 1.18
CA PHE A 123 8.09 2.34 1.79
C PHE A 123 6.56 2.25 1.83
N TRP A 124 5.93 1.96 0.69
CA TRP A 124 4.48 1.80 0.55
C TRP A 124 3.92 0.69 1.45
N VAL A 125 4.53 -0.51 1.41
CA VAL A 125 4.14 -1.65 2.25
C VAL A 125 4.20 -1.29 3.73
N SER A 126 5.26 -0.57 4.12
CA SER A 126 5.52 -0.26 5.51
C SER A 126 4.65 0.87 6.06
N SER A 127 4.02 1.65 5.19
CA SER A 127 3.12 2.75 5.55
C SER A 127 1.69 2.26 5.92
N GLY A 128 1.51 0.96 6.17
CA GLY A 128 0.27 0.36 6.67
C GLY A 128 -0.81 0.10 5.61
N LEU A 129 -0.53 0.31 4.33
CA LEU A 129 -1.56 0.27 3.26
C LEU A 129 -1.99 -1.12 2.80
N ASN A 130 -1.35 -2.16 3.31
CA ASN A 130 -1.91 -3.52 3.23
C ASN A 130 -2.86 -3.83 4.40
N GLN A 131 -3.33 -2.83 5.16
CA GLN A 131 -4.30 -3.01 6.25
C GLN A 131 -5.48 -2.02 6.20
N THR A 132 -5.41 -0.95 5.39
CA THR A 132 -6.48 0.06 5.28
C THR A 132 -7.16 -0.01 3.90
N GLY A 133 -8.50 -0.12 3.85
CA GLY A 133 -9.27 -0.14 2.59
C GLY A 133 -10.43 -1.12 2.62
N VAL A 134 -11.11 -1.32 1.48
CA VAL A 134 -12.11 -2.39 1.28
C VAL A 134 -11.41 -3.64 0.75
N GLY A 135 -11.74 -4.82 1.26
CA GLY A 135 -11.14 -6.08 0.84
C GLY A 135 -11.55 -7.27 1.70
N ILE A 136 -10.66 -8.26 1.77
CA ILE A 136 -10.83 -9.46 2.58
C ILE A 136 -9.68 -9.56 3.55
N ASP A 137 -9.97 -9.53 4.83
CA ASP A 137 -8.97 -9.65 5.88
C ASP A 137 -8.82 -11.08 6.35
N PHE A 138 -7.58 -11.54 6.47
CA PHE A 138 -7.22 -12.87 6.93
C PHE A 138 -6.69 -12.82 8.35
N TYR A 139 -7.33 -13.54 9.27
CA TYR A 139 -7.00 -13.55 10.69
C TYR A 139 -6.75 -14.97 11.20
N LEU A 140 -5.91 -15.08 12.23
CA LEU A 140 -5.90 -16.27 13.08
C LEU A 140 -6.99 -16.13 14.15
N LYS A 141 -7.64 -17.25 14.44
CA LYS A 141 -8.61 -17.36 15.52
C LYS A 141 -8.33 -18.58 16.36
N ASP A 142 -8.42 -18.40 17.67
CA ASP A 142 -8.34 -19.53 18.59
C ASP A 142 -9.59 -20.39 18.45
N SER A 143 -9.39 -21.71 18.37
CA SER A 143 -10.50 -22.66 18.25
C SER A 143 -11.46 -22.62 19.46
N SER A 144 -11.04 -22.03 20.58
CA SER A 144 -11.81 -21.90 21.82
C SER A 144 -12.29 -20.48 22.14
N SER A 145 -11.84 -19.46 21.41
CA SER A 145 -12.23 -18.06 21.65
C SER A 145 -13.02 -17.51 20.46
N LYS A 146 -13.80 -16.46 20.70
CA LYS A 146 -14.43 -15.68 19.62
C LYS A 146 -13.58 -14.47 19.23
N GLU A 147 -12.42 -14.30 19.85
CA GLU A 147 -11.55 -13.15 19.64
C GLU A 147 -10.57 -13.47 18.50
N GLU A 148 -10.48 -12.53 17.56
CA GLU A 148 -9.56 -12.55 16.43
C GLU A 148 -8.24 -11.89 16.85
N ASP A 149 -7.14 -12.33 16.27
CA ASP A 149 -5.85 -11.68 16.48
C ASP A 149 -5.85 -10.25 15.93
N GLU A 150 -5.11 -9.35 16.58
CA GLU A 150 -4.85 -8.00 16.06
C GLU A 150 -4.07 -8.03 14.74
N TYR A 151 -3.18 -9.03 14.56
CA TYR A 151 -2.43 -9.21 13.33
C TYR A 151 -3.27 -9.90 12.26
N HIS A 152 -3.31 -9.29 11.08
CA HIS A 152 -4.04 -9.78 9.92
C HIS A 152 -3.32 -9.46 8.62
N VAL A 153 -3.74 -10.15 7.57
CA VAL A 153 -3.26 -9.91 6.20
C VAL A 153 -4.44 -9.51 5.35
N LYS A 154 -4.45 -8.29 4.80
CA LYS A 154 -5.54 -7.83 3.94
C LYS A 154 -5.29 -8.18 2.48
N PHE A 155 -6.33 -8.69 1.83
CA PHE A 155 -6.41 -8.86 0.39
C PHE A 155 -7.29 -7.75 -0.19
N ASN A 156 -6.66 -6.64 -0.52
CA ASN A 156 -7.34 -5.43 -0.99
C ASN A 156 -8.16 -5.69 -2.27
N GLU A 157 -9.31 -5.00 -2.40
CA GLU A 157 -10.24 -5.11 -3.54
C GLU A 157 -9.53 -4.94 -4.89
N GLU A 158 -8.56 -4.03 -4.98
CA GLU A 158 -7.78 -3.79 -6.21
C GLU A 158 -6.97 -5.04 -6.61
N LEU A 159 -6.22 -5.63 -5.67
CA LEU A 159 -5.42 -6.83 -5.91
C LEU A 159 -6.31 -8.01 -6.28
N HIS A 160 -7.42 -8.15 -5.55
CA HIS A 160 -8.39 -9.21 -5.80
C HIS A 160 -9.03 -9.05 -7.20
N SER A 161 -9.48 -7.85 -7.56
CA SER A 161 -10.06 -7.53 -8.87
C SER A 161 -9.07 -7.74 -10.01
N TYR A 162 -7.81 -7.35 -9.82
CA TYR A 162 -6.75 -7.59 -10.79
C TYR A 162 -6.55 -9.09 -11.04
N LEU A 163 -6.44 -9.90 -9.98
CA LEU A 163 -6.26 -11.35 -10.09
C LEU A 163 -7.48 -12.02 -10.73
N LEU A 164 -8.71 -11.63 -10.36
CA LEU A 164 -9.95 -12.10 -11.01
C LEU A 164 -9.91 -11.88 -12.53
N HIS A 165 -9.44 -10.71 -12.97
CA HIS A 165 -9.34 -10.36 -14.37
C HIS A 165 -8.24 -11.16 -15.09
N GLN A 166 -7.02 -11.17 -14.55
CA GLN A 166 -5.86 -11.84 -15.17
C GLN A 166 -6.04 -13.35 -15.27
N GLU A 167 -6.63 -13.97 -14.25
CA GLU A 167 -6.92 -15.40 -14.23
C GLU A 167 -8.19 -15.77 -15.00
N ARG A 168 -8.90 -14.76 -15.53
CA ARG A 168 -10.15 -14.92 -16.27
C ARG A 168 -11.17 -15.75 -15.48
N TYR A 169 -11.20 -15.57 -14.16
CA TYR A 169 -11.89 -16.43 -13.21
C TYR A 169 -13.35 -16.66 -13.61
N TRP A 170 -14.11 -15.58 -13.85
CA TRP A 170 -15.53 -15.67 -14.23
C TRP A 170 -15.78 -16.47 -15.53
N ILE A 171 -14.85 -16.41 -16.49
CA ILE A 171 -14.94 -17.21 -17.72
C ILE A 171 -14.67 -18.68 -17.43
N GLY A 172 -13.74 -18.97 -16.51
CA GLY A 172 -13.45 -20.32 -16.02
C GLY A 172 -14.64 -20.94 -15.31
N VAL A 173 -15.20 -20.25 -14.32
CA VAL A 173 -16.36 -20.69 -13.53
C VAL A 173 -17.55 -20.98 -14.43
N MET A 174 -17.88 -20.09 -15.37
CA MET A 174 -19.01 -20.30 -16.30
C MET A 174 -18.85 -21.52 -17.21
N LYS A 175 -17.61 -21.96 -17.50
CA LYS A 175 -17.33 -23.05 -18.45
C LYS A 175 -17.04 -24.39 -17.78
N ARG A 176 -16.48 -24.39 -16.58
CA ARG A 176 -15.91 -25.59 -15.93
C ARG A 176 -16.35 -25.78 -14.48
N GLY A 177 -17.00 -24.79 -13.86
CA GLY A 177 -17.14 -24.73 -12.40
C GLY A 177 -15.84 -24.25 -11.73
N PRO A 178 -15.82 -24.13 -10.39
CA PRO A 178 -14.67 -23.61 -9.63
C PRO A 178 -13.60 -24.69 -9.41
N GLU A 179 -12.86 -25.04 -10.46
CA GLU A 179 -11.74 -26.01 -10.42
C GLU A 179 -10.38 -25.39 -10.82
N GLY A 180 -10.30 -24.06 -10.91
CA GLY A 180 -9.05 -23.35 -11.15
C GLY A 180 -8.10 -23.46 -9.96
N ILE A 181 -6.80 -23.51 -10.25
CA ILE A 181 -5.76 -23.65 -9.22
C ILE A 181 -5.79 -22.54 -8.16
N PHE A 182 -6.36 -21.37 -8.46
CA PHE A 182 -6.40 -20.21 -7.58
C PHE A 182 -7.76 -19.99 -6.91
N ASP A 183 -8.75 -20.81 -7.22
CA ASP A 183 -10.16 -20.55 -6.91
C ASP A 183 -10.43 -20.45 -5.40
N LEU A 184 -9.68 -21.17 -4.57
CA LEU A 184 -9.80 -21.11 -3.12
C LEU A 184 -9.49 -19.72 -2.55
N LEU A 185 -8.68 -18.92 -3.26
CA LEU A 185 -8.26 -17.59 -2.85
C LEU A 185 -8.97 -16.48 -3.63
N ILE A 186 -9.01 -16.56 -4.97
CA ILE A 186 -9.63 -15.52 -5.81
C ILE A 186 -11.14 -15.70 -5.94
N GLY A 187 -11.69 -16.82 -5.49
CA GLY A 187 -13.12 -17.08 -5.48
C GLY A 187 -13.82 -16.64 -4.19
N LEU A 188 -13.09 -16.02 -3.26
CA LEU A 188 -13.65 -15.55 -1.99
C LEU A 188 -14.64 -14.40 -2.21
N ASP A 189 -15.70 -14.38 -1.41
CA ASP A 189 -16.67 -13.31 -1.43
C ASP A 189 -16.15 -12.12 -0.59
N GLN A 190 -16.06 -10.95 -1.23
CA GLN A 190 -15.60 -9.71 -0.59
C GLN A 190 -16.54 -9.21 0.52
N TYR A 191 -17.77 -9.73 0.59
CA TYR A 191 -18.75 -9.39 1.63
C TYR A 191 -19.08 -10.59 2.53
N GLY A 192 -18.33 -11.68 2.38
CA GLY A 192 -18.60 -12.96 3.02
C GLY A 192 -17.62 -13.31 4.12
N TYR A 193 -17.87 -14.46 4.75
CA TYR A 193 -16.97 -15.05 5.74
C TYR A 193 -16.62 -16.48 5.31
N LYS A 194 -15.35 -16.85 5.46
CA LYS A 194 -14.90 -18.23 5.24
C LYS A 194 -13.91 -18.66 6.32
N GLU A 195 -14.23 -19.75 7.00
CA GLU A 195 -13.26 -20.48 7.82
C GLU A 195 -12.59 -21.54 6.93
N PHE A 196 -11.26 -21.63 6.99
CA PHE A 196 -10.50 -22.61 6.21
C PHE A 196 -10.22 -23.87 7.03
N THR A 197 -10.43 -25.04 6.41
CA THR A 197 -9.96 -26.32 6.94
C THR A 197 -8.44 -26.42 6.89
N LYS A 198 -7.85 -27.37 7.64
CA LYS A 198 -6.39 -27.57 7.63
C LYS A 198 -5.86 -27.90 6.23
N GLU A 199 -6.61 -28.72 5.50
CA GLU A 199 -6.30 -29.10 4.13
C GLU A 199 -6.37 -27.89 3.19
N GLU A 200 -7.37 -27.03 3.34
CA GLU A 200 -7.46 -25.77 2.60
C GLU A 200 -6.34 -24.79 2.96
N ILE A 201 -5.89 -24.72 4.22
CA ILE A 201 -4.74 -23.87 4.61
C ILE A 201 -3.47 -24.33 3.89
N VAL A 202 -3.24 -25.65 3.79
CA VAL A 202 -2.10 -26.18 3.01
C VAL A 202 -2.24 -25.82 1.52
N GLN A 203 -3.45 -25.93 0.95
CA GLN A 203 -3.70 -25.51 -0.43
C GLN A 203 -3.49 -24.01 -0.65
N LEU A 204 -3.86 -23.17 0.32
CA LEU A 204 -3.60 -21.72 0.26
C LEU A 204 -2.10 -21.41 0.18
N VAL A 205 -1.26 -22.15 0.92
CA VAL A 205 0.21 -22.02 0.82
C VAL A 205 0.67 -22.34 -0.60
N ASP A 206 0.23 -23.47 -1.16
CA ASP A 206 0.59 -23.87 -2.52
C ASP A 206 0.12 -22.84 -3.58
N ILE A 207 -1.08 -22.30 -3.39
CA ILE A 207 -1.65 -21.24 -4.23
C ILE A 207 -0.78 -19.98 -4.17
N CYS A 208 -0.41 -19.54 -2.97
CA CYS A 208 0.40 -18.34 -2.79
C CYS A 208 1.80 -18.51 -3.38
N GLU A 209 2.40 -19.70 -3.29
CA GLU A 209 3.67 -19.99 -3.95
C GLU A 209 3.54 -19.95 -5.48
N ALA A 210 2.48 -20.53 -6.04
CA ALA A 210 2.21 -20.46 -7.47
C ALA A 210 1.95 -19.01 -7.95
N ILE A 211 1.24 -18.20 -7.17
CA ILE A 211 1.04 -16.77 -7.42
C ILE A 211 2.39 -16.03 -7.44
N LYS A 212 3.26 -16.26 -6.45
CA LYS A 212 4.58 -15.63 -6.39
C LYS A 212 5.43 -15.91 -7.63
N ILE A 213 5.39 -17.14 -8.11
CA ILE A 213 6.12 -17.56 -9.31
C ILE A 213 5.52 -16.92 -10.57
N LYS A 214 4.19 -16.93 -10.70
CA LYS A 214 3.49 -16.41 -11.89
C LYS A 214 3.62 -14.89 -12.01
N TYR A 215 3.49 -14.18 -10.91
CA TYR A 215 3.53 -12.72 -10.84
C TYR A 215 4.92 -12.25 -10.38
N ASN A 216 5.98 -12.72 -11.03
CA ASN A 216 7.37 -12.40 -10.66
C ASN A 216 7.95 -11.15 -11.34
N GLY A 217 7.13 -10.40 -12.08
CA GLY A 217 7.57 -9.19 -12.79
C GLY A 217 7.91 -8.03 -11.86
N ASP A 218 8.67 -7.07 -12.38
CA ASP A 218 9.08 -5.87 -11.66
C ASP A 218 8.01 -4.76 -11.63
N VAL A 219 6.80 -5.07 -12.09
CA VAL A 219 5.67 -4.14 -12.06
C VAL A 219 5.10 -4.06 -10.64
N LEU A 220 4.73 -2.87 -10.18
CA LEU A 220 4.26 -2.62 -8.80
C LEU A 220 3.13 -3.58 -8.38
N ILE A 221 2.10 -3.73 -9.22
CA ILE A 221 0.97 -4.64 -8.93
C ILE A 221 1.42 -6.10 -8.75
N HIS A 222 2.45 -6.55 -9.48
CA HIS A 222 3.04 -7.87 -9.29
C HIS A 222 3.82 -7.96 -7.97
N GLN A 223 4.57 -6.92 -7.61
CA GLN A 223 5.26 -6.85 -6.32
C GLN A 223 4.25 -6.90 -5.15
N GLN A 224 3.13 -6.17 -5.26
CA GLN A 224 2.04 -6.18 -4.28
C GLN A 224 1.42 -7.57 -4.13
N ILE A 225 1.08 -8.22 -5.25
CA ILE A 225 0.56 -9.59 -5.27
C ILE A 225 1.54 -10.56 -4.60
N ARG A 226 2.85 -10.44 -4.89
CA ARG A 226 3.87 -11.29 -4.25
C ARG A 226 3.97 -11.05 -2.76
N HIS A 227 3.94 -9.80 -2.34
CA HIS A 227 4.03 -9.46 -0.92
C HIS A 227 2.80 -9.96 -0.17
N PHE A 228 1.60 -9.71 -0.68
CA PHE A 228 0.37 -10.28 -0.14
C PHE A 228 0.47 -11.82 0.01
N ALA A 229 0.88 -12.50 -1.06
CA ALA A 229 1.06 -13.96 -1.04
C ALA A 229 2.10 -14.41 -0.01
N GLN A 230 3.21 -13.67 0.16
CA GLN A 230 4.23 -13.96 1.17
C GLN A 230 3.70 -13.79 2.60
N GLU A 231 2.98 -12.71 2.88
CA GLU A 231 2.38 -12.49 4.21
C GLU A 231 1.31 -13.53 4.52
N LEU A 232 0.46 -13.86 3.55
CA LEU A 232 -0.55 -14.91 3.73
C LEU A 232 0.08 -16.29 3.95
N ILE A 233 1.19 -16.63 3.29
CA ILE A 233 1.95 -17.86 3.57
C ILE A 233 2.40 -17.89 5.03
N LYS A 234 3.01 -16.80 5.52
CA LYS A 234 3.45 -16.72 6.92
C LYS A 234 2.29 -16.92 7.88
N LEU A 235 1.14 -16.31 7.61
CA LEU A 235 -0.07 -16.46 8.41
C LEU A 235 -0.57 -17.92 8.39
N CYS A 236 -0.62 -18.56 7.23
CA CYS A 236 -1.00 -19.97 7.08
C CYS A 236 -0.04 -20.91 7.84
N GLU A 237 1.27 -20.70 7.73
CA GLU A 237 2.28 -21.47 8.46
C GLU A 237 2.13 -21.30 9.97
N GLN A 238 1.82 -20.08 10.44
CA GLN A 238 1.51 -19.82 11.84
C GLN A 238 0.24 -20.56 12.29
N ALA A 239 -0.83 -20.53 11.48
CA ALA A 239 -2.07 -21.27 11.76
C ALA A 239 -1.79 -22.77 11.96
N ILE A 240 -1.00 -23.36 11.05
CA ILE A 240 -0.60 -24.77 11.12
C ILE A 240 0.23 -25.04 12.39
N LYS A 241 1.27 -24.22 12.62
CA LYS A 241 2.21 -24.39 13.74
C LYS A 241 1.53 -24.27 15.10
N LEU A 242 0.60 -23.32 15.24
CA LEU A 242 -0.13 -23.05 16.48
C LEU A 242 -1.42 -23.88 16.58
N ASN A 243 -1.77 -24.65 15.56
CA ASN A 243 -3.03 -25.40 15.45
C ASN A 243 -4.26 -24.49 15.68
N ARG A 244 -4.24 -23.31 15.05
CA ARG A 244 -5.30 -22.29 15.09
C ARG A 244 -6.10 -22.30 13.79
N LEU A 245 -7.30 -21.70 13.83
CA LEU A 245 -8.14 -21.52 12.64
C LEU A 245 -7.63 -20.32 11.84
N LEU A 246 -7.73 -20.41 10.52
CA LEU A 246 -7.58 -19.29 9.61
C LEU A 246 -8.97 -18.87 9.12
N MET A 247 -9.27 -17.58 9.20
CA MET A 247 -10.52 -17.01 8.71
C MET A 247 -10.25 -15.92 7.69
N ALA A 248 -11.10 -15.85 6.68
CA ALA A 248 -11.24 -14.71 5.78
C ALA A 248 -12.56 -13.98 6.09
N CYS A 249 -12.47 -12.68 6.32
CA CYS A 249 -13.59 -11.80 6.62
C CYS A 249 -13.62 -10.68 5.58
N GLY A 250 -14.65 -10.65 4.74
CA GLY A 250 -14.92 -9.53 3.84
C GLY A 250 -15.47 -8.31 4.58
N ASP A 251 -15.28 -7.14 3.98
CA ASP A 251 -15.79 -5.84 4.46
C ASP A 251 -17.31 -5.64 4.25
#